data_AF-A0A8T3Y6Q2-F1
#
_entry.id   AF-A0A8T3Y6Q2-F1
#
_cell.length_a   1.000
_cell.length_b   1.000
_cell.length_c   1.000
_cell.angle_alpha   90.00
_cell.angle_beta   90.00
_cell.angle_gamma   90.00
#
_symmetry.space_group_name_H-M   'P 1'
#
loop_
_entity.id
_entity.type
_entity.pdbx_description
1 polymer ?
#
loop_
_entity_poly.entity_id
_entity_poly.type
_entity_poly.pdbx_seq_one_letter_code
_entity_poly.pdbx_strand_id
1 'polypeptide(L)' 'MAQPRVNLPSSGAGLTRYFDDYQSKIRFKPGHVIILAVVVAIIVILLNIYGRAVLGF' A
#
# COMPACT_ATOMS: atom_id res chain seq x y z
N MET A 1 43.69 -40.22 14.89
CA MET A 1 42.23 -40.41 14.70
C MET A 1 41.63 -39.05 14.32
N ALA A 2 41.50 -38.74 13.03
CA ALA A 2 40.94 -37.47 12.56
C ALA A 2 39.43 -37.65 12.29
N GLN A 3 38.58 -36.88 12.97
CA GLN A 3 37.13 -36.92 12.73
C GLN A 3 36.78 -36.12 11.47
N PRO A 4 36.08 -36.69 10.47
CA PRO A 4 35.62 -35.94 9.32
C PRO A 4 34.44 -35.05 9.73
N ARG A 5 34.64 -33.73 9.69
CA ARG A 5 33.54 -32.77 9.84
C ARG A 5 32.68 -32.82 8.58
N VAL A 6 31.60 -33.58 8.65
CA VAL A 6 30.56 -33.57 7.62
C VAL A 6 29.82 -32.24 7.73
N ASN A 7 30.23 -31.27 6.92
CA ASN A 7 29.45 -30.07 6.66
C ASN A 7 28.28 -30.46 5.76
N LEU A 8 27.11 -30.65 6.35
CA LEU A 8 25.85 -30.72 5.61
C LEU A 8 25.63 -29.35 4.94
N PRO A 9 25.36 -29.28 3.62
CA PRO A 9 24.98 -28.03 3.01
C PRO A 9 23.63 -27.60 3.60
N SER A 10 23.54 -26.34 4.04
CA SER A 10 22.30 -25.68 4.45
C SER A 10 21.37 -25.52 3.23
N SER A 11 20.85 -26.64 2.73
CA SER A 11 19.74 -26.71 1.80
C SER A 11 18.48 -26.42 2.59
N GLY A 12 18.12 -25.14 2.78
CA GLY A 12 16.93 -24.86 3.58
C GLY A 12 16.51 -23.43 3.84
N ALA A 13 17.03 -22.40 3.17
CA ALA A 13 16.53 -21.04 3.42
C ALA A 13 16.67 -20.07 2.25
N GLY A 14 16.59 -20.57 1.00
CA GLY A 14 16.49 -19.75 -0.22
C GLY A 14 15.16 -19.00 -0.38
N LEU A 15 14.44 -18.72 0.72
CA LEU A 15 13.13 -18.06 0.74
C LEU A 15 13.03 -16.90 1.76
N THR A 16 14.05 -16.67 2.59
CA THR A 16 13.91 -15.73 3.72
C THR A 16 14.34 -14.29 3.41
N ARG A 17 14.54 -13.93 2.13
CA ARG A 17 14.86 -12.52 1.78
C ARG A 17 14.13 -11.94 0.57
N TYR A 18 13.06 -12.60 0.11
CA TYR A 18 12.18 -12.07 -0.94
C TYR A 18 10.95 -11.30 -0.40
N PHE A 19 10.95 -10.96 0.90
CA PHE A 19 9.90 -10.14 1.51
C PHE A 19 10.42 -8.83 2.11
N ASP A 20 11.74 -8.58 2.01
CA ASP A 20 12.31 -7.27 2.32
C ASP A 20 12.11 -6.35 1.12
N ASP A 21 11.31 -5.32 1.33
CA ASP A 21 11.49 -4.02 0.70
C ASP A 21 11.02 -3.81 -0.74
N TYR A 22 9.84 -4.32 -1.12
CA TYR A 22 8.92 -3.46 -1.89
C TYR A 22 8.03 -2.65 -0.95
N GLN A 23 8.65 -2.05 0.08
CA GLN A 23 8.02 -1.01 0.85
C GLN A 23 7.96 0.23 -0.04
N SER A 24 6.87 0.34 -0.79
CA SER A 24 6.55 1.52 -1.59
C SER A 24 6.95 2.77 -0.80
N LYS A 25 7.92 3.54 -1.32
CA LYS A 25 8.46 4.77 -0.70
C LYS A 25 7.36 5.79 -0.38
N ILE A 26 6.16 5.58 -0.89
CA ILE A 26 4.96 6.38 -0.66
C ILE A 26 3.89 5.48 -0.05
N ARG A 27 4.02 5.20 1.25
CA ARG A 27 2.93 4.59 2.02
C ARG A 27 1.85 5.66 2.25
N PHE A 28 0.85 5.72 1.38
CA PHE A 28 -0.37 6.46 1.68
C PHE A 28 -1.02 5.84 2.90
N LYS A 29 -0.91 6.50 4.05
CA LYS A 29 -1.62 6.07 5.25
C LYS A 29 -3.12 6.03 4.93
N PRO A 30 -3.86 5.00 5.36
CA PRO A 30 -5.30 4.87 5.06
C PRO A 30 -6.11 6.11 5.46
N GLY A 31 -5.65 6.87 6.47
CA GLY A 31 -6.23 8.17 6.81
C GLY A 31 -6.27 9.19 5.67
N HIS A 32 -5.26 9.24 4.79
CA HIS A 32 -5.26 10.17 3.65
C HIS A 32 -6.33 9.80 2.61
N VAL A 33 -6.55 8.50 2.41
CA VAL A 33 -7.58 7.99 1.49
C VAL A 33 -8.97 8.37 2.00
N ILE A 34 -9.21 8.25 3.31
CA ILE A 34 -10.48 8.62 3.94
C ILE A 34 -10.73 10.13 3.81
N ILE A 35 -9.72 10.96 4.08
CA ILE A 35 -9.83 12.42 3.94
C ILE A 35 -10.14 12.80 2.48
N LEU A 36 -9.45 12.20 1.52
CA LEU A 36 -9.69 12.47 0.10
C LEU A 36 -11.11 12.07 -0.32
N ALA A 37 -11.60 10.92 0.15
CA ALA A 37 -12.96 10.47 -0.12
C ALA A 37 -14.02 11.44 0.44
N VAL A 38 -13.82 11.94 1.67
CA VAL A 38 -14.73 12.94 2.27
C VAL A 38 -14.71 14.25 1.47
N VAL A 39 -13.54 14.72 1.04
CA VAL A 39 -13.43 15.94 0.22
C VAL A 39 -14.17 15.78 -1.11
N VAL A 40 -14.01 14.65 -1.79
CA VAL A 40 -14.73 14.36 -3.04
C VAL A 40 -16.24 14.32 -2.80
N ALA A 41 -16.70 13.68 -1.71
CA ALA A 41 -18.12 13.65 -1.36
C ALA A 41 -18.69 15.07 -1.14
N ILE A 42 -17.96 15.94 -0.43
CA ILE A 42 -18.36 17.34 -0.22
C ILE A 42 -18.48 18.09 -1.56
N ILE A 43 -17.51 17.92 -2.47
CA ILE A 43 -17.54 18.54 -3.80
C ILE A 43 -18.76 18.06 -4.59
N VAL A 44 -19.06 16.76 -4.57
CA VAL A 44 -20.25 16.21 -5.25
C VAL A 44 -21.54 16.77 -4.66
N ILE A 45 -21.63 16.91 -3.33
CA ILE A 45 -22.82 17.48 -2.66
C ILE A 45 -22.97 18.97 -3.02
N LEU A 46 -21.89 19.75 -2.97
CA LEU A 46 -21.90 21.15 -3.37
C LEU A 46 -22.30 21.28 -4.84
N LEU A 47 -21.75 20.43 -5.71
CA LEU A 47 -22.13 20.40 -7.12
C LEU A 47 -23.56 19.91 -7.32
N ASN A 48 -24.13 19.07 -6.46
CA ASN A 48 -25.53 18.65 -6.60
C ASN A 48 -26.49 19.78 -6.21
N ILE A 49 -26.18 20.49 -5.12
CA ILE A 49 -26.99 21.61 -4.61
C ILE A 49 -26.90 22.81 -5.55
N TYR A 50 -25.67 23.21 -5.90
CA TYR A 50 -25.40 24.39 -6.74
C TYR A 50 -25.32 24.06 -8.22
N GLY A 51 -25.20 22.80 -8.62
CA GLY A 51 -25.10 22.42 -10.04
C GLY A 51 -26.39 22.69 -10.79
N ARG A 52 -27.56 22.64 -10.14
CA ARG A 52 -28.78 23.16 -10.77
C ARG A 52 -28.69 24.65 -11.12
N ALA A 53 -27.96 25.43 -10.33
CA ALA A 53 -27.74 26.86 -10.57
C ALA A 53 -26.53 27.15 -11.50
N VAL A 54 -25.50 26.31 -11.49
CA VAL A 54 -24.24 26.51 -12.23
C VAL A 54 -24.23 25.81 -13.60
N LEU A 55 -24.81 24.60 -13.70
CA LEU A 55 -24.82 23.81 -14.93
C LEU A 55 -26.05 24.07 -15.81
N GLY A 56 -27.11 24.73 -15.31
CA GLY A 56 -28.10 25.42 -16.16
C GLY A 56 -28.80 24.58 -17.23
N PHE A 57 -29.00 23.27 -16.99
CA PHE A 57 -29.86 22.39 -17.79
C PHE A 57 -30.89 21.68 -16.91
#